data_AF-A0A0S8AXI3-F1
#
_entry.id   AF-A0A0S8AXI3-F1
#
_cell.length_a   1.000
_cell.length_b   1.000
_cell.length_c   1.000
_cell.angle_alpha   90.00
_cell.angle_beta   90.00
_cell.angle_gamma   90.00
#
_symmetry.space_group_name_H-M   'P 1'
#
loop_
_entity.id
_entity.type
_entity.pdbx_description
1 polymer ?
#
loop_
_entity_poly.entity_id
_entity_poly.type
_entity_poly.pdbx_seq_one_letter_code
_entity_poly.pdbx_strand_id
1 'polypeptide(L)'
;MAMPPPAPLRRALSLPLITLYGLGTIIGAGIYVLTGKVAGAAGMYAPVAFAAAGVVALFTALSFAELASRYPKSAGEALYVHEGYGRQWLTLAVGLALAAAGVVSAATLANGFVGYLHLFVPAPRWTIVCVLVLALGLLAAWGIVESVWVATVTTLVEVAGLLLIIGVAGGRFAELPARLHELLPPAQPAAWSGVLLGAFLAFYAFLGFEDMVTVAEEVQAPRRNLPLAILLATGAATVLYMLISLVAVLSVAPAELARSEAPLAVIYERATGASPWFIGLIGMIAAINGALIQIIMGSRILYGMTREGWLPRGLDYVHPRTQTPLTTTLIMTLGVLLLALWLPLVTLAKATSFILLAVFTLVNFALLRIKRRTPAPAGVLSVPLWVPATAFALTLAILAFQVLAA
;
A
#
# COMPACT_ATOMS: atom_id res chain seq x y z
N MET A 1 8.22 4.39 -44.03
CA MET A 1 7.21 5.29 -43.45
C MET A 1 7.43 5.26 -41.95
N ALA A 2 7.97 6.32 -41.35
CA ALA A 2 8.16 6.37 -39.89
C ALA A 2 6.78 6.44 -39.22
N MET A 3 6.50 5.53 -38.30
CA MET A 3 5.28 5.56 -37.50
C MET A 3 5.22 6.91 -36.77
N PRO A 4 4.06 7.61 -36.77
CA PRO A 4 3.91 8.82 -35.98
C PRO A 4 4.20 8.51 -34.51
N PRO A 5 4.84 9.44 -33.78
CA PRO A 5 5.07 9.25 -32.35
C PRO A 5 3.73 9.00 -31.65
N PRO A 6 3.67 8.09 -30.65
CA PRO A 6 2.44 7.81 -29.94
C PRO A 6 1.88 9.12 -29.35
N ALA A 7 0.56 9.32 -29.51
CA ALA A 7 -0.10 10.50 -28.99
C ALA A 7 0.11 10.60 -27.47
N PRO A 8 0.46 11.78 -26.93
CA PRO A 8 0.69 11.93 -25.49
C PRO A 8 -0.59 11.67 -24.70
N LEU A 9 -0.46 11.04 -23.53
CA LEU A 9 -1.59 10.81 -22.62
C LEU A 9 -2.27 12.13 -22.21
N ARG A 10 -3.59 12.08 -22.04
CA ARG A 10 -4.36 13.26 -21.65
C ARG A 10 -4.10 13.59 -20.19
N ARG A 11 -3.60 14.80 -19.92
CA ARG A 11 -3.38 15.32 -18.57
C ARG A 11 -4.69 15.70 -17.88
N ALA A 12 -5.44 14.70 -17.40
CA ALA A 12 -6.75 14.89 -16.81
C ALA A 12 -6.71 15.05 -15.27
N LEU A 13 -5.66 14.59 -14.59
CA LEU A 13 -5.66 14.50 -13.13
C LEU A 13 -5.18 15.79 -12.47
N SER A 14 -6.10 16.50 -11.81
CA SER A 14 -5.81 17.68 -10.99
C SER A 14 -5.25 17.29 -9.62
N LEU A 15 -4.60 18.23 -8.92
CA LEU A 15 -4.01 17.99 -7.59
C LEU A 15 -4.98 17.33 -6.58
N PRO A 16 -6.24 17.79 -6.41
CA PRO A 16 -7.18 17.14 -5.50
C PRO A 16 -7.51 15.71 -5.92
N LEU A 17 -7.69 15.46 -7.22
CA LEU A 17 -8.05 14.14 -7.74
C LEU A 17 -6.92 13.13 -7.55
N ILE A 18 -5.66 13.52 -7.86
CA ILE A 18 -4.52 12.64 -7.62
C ILE A 18 -4.25 12.45 -6.12
N THR A 19 -4.53 13.45 -5.28
CA THR A 19 -4.40 13.30 -3.81
C THR A 19 -5.43 12.34 -3.25
N LEU A 20 -6.69 12.41 -3.71
CA LEU A 20 -7.72 11.45 -3.33
C LEU A 20 -7.40 10.05 -3.86
N TYR A 21 -6.99 9.92 -5.13
CA TYR A 21 -6.53 8.65 -5.68
C TYR A 21 -5.41 8.04 -4.82
N GLY A 22 -4.38 8.83 -4.50
CA GLY A 22 -3.27 8.41 -3.65
C GLY A 22 -3.69 8.06 -2.22
N LEU A 23 -4.66 8.78 -1.66
CA LEU A 23 -5.20 8.45 -0.36
C LEU A 23 -5.94 7.10 -0.39
N GLY A 24 -6.63 6.77 -1.48
CA GLY A 24 -7.29 5.47 -1.69
C GLY A 24 -6.32 4.32 -1.83
N THR A 25 -5.25 4.52 -2.61
CA THR A 25 -4.22 3.48 -2.77
C THR A 25 -3.52 3.18 -1.45
N ILE A 26 -3.30 4.20 -0.60
CA ILE A 26 -2.74 4.02 0.75
C ILE A 26 -3.75 3.39 1.70
N ILE A 27 -4.96 3.96 1.83
CA ILE A 27 -5.98 3.51 2.80
C ILE A 27 -6.30 2.04 2.59
N GLY A 28 -6.74 1.70 1.37
CA GLY A 28 -7.08 0.34 0.94
C GLY A 28 -7.73 -0.53 2.02
N ALA A 29 -7.57 -1.85 1.91
CA ALA A 29 -7.96 -2.75 3.00
C ALA A 29 -6.85 -2.99 4.04
N GLY A 30 -5.66 -2.41 3.87
CA GLY A 30 -4.54 -2.58 4.79
C GLY A 30 -4.90 -2.19 6.23
N ILE A 31 -5.42 -0.97 6.42
CA ILE A 31 -5.85 -0.51 7.74
C ILE A 31 -7.09 -1.28 8.24
N TYR A 32 -8.03 -1.60 7.36
CA TYR A 32 -9.24 -2.34 7.69
C TYR A 32 -8.94 -3.72 8.28
N VAL A 33 -7.89 -4.37 7.80
CA VAL A 33 -7.62 -5.78 8.11
C VAL A 33 -6.51 -5.93 9.14
N LEU A 34 -5.46 -5.09 9.07
CA LEU A 34 -4.27 -5.27 9.90
C LEU A 34 -4.29 -4.52 11.22
N THR A 35 -5.19 -3.55 11.44
CA THR A 35 -5.25 -2.80 12.71
C THR A 35 -5.26 -3.75 13.92
N GLY A 36 -6.06 -4.81 13.88
CA GLY A 36 -6.11 -5.78 14.97
C GLY A 36 -4.85 -6.64 15.10
N LYS A 37 -4.22 -7.01 13.98
CA LYS A 37 -2.97 -7.80 13.99
C LYS A 37 -1.78 -6.97 14.49
N VAL A 38 -1.74 -5.67 14.17
CA VAL A 38 -0.77 -4.72 14.73
C VAL A 38 -0.97 -4.56 16.24
N ALA A 39 -2.22 -4.43 16.69
CA ALA A 39 -2.54 -4.44 18.13
C ALA A 39 -2.13 -5.75 18.81
N GLY A 40 -2.22 -6.89 18.12
CA GLY A 40 -1.71 -8.16 18.63
C GLY A 40 -0.20 -8.19 18.84
N ALA A 41 0.57 -7.52 17.99
CA ALA A 41 2.03 -7.47 18.08
C ALA A 41 2.53 -6.39 19.06
N ALA A 42 1.94 -5.20 19.02
CA ALA A 42 2.37 -4.04 19.80
C ALA A 42 1.56 -3.83 21.10
N GLY A 43 0.48 -4.58 21.31
CA GLY A 43 -0.42 -4.40 22.44
C GLY A 43 -1.08 -3.02 22.43
N MET A 44 -1.11 -2.37 23.59
CA MET A 44 -1.57 -0.98 23.75
C MET A 44 -0.69 0.03 23.00
N TYR A 45 0.52 -0.35 22.59
CA TYR A 45 1.46 0.51 21.87
C TYR A 45 1.23 0.52 20.36
N ALA A 46 0.13 -0.05 19.86
CA ALA A 46 -0.22 -0.02 18.43
C ALA A 46 -0.19 1.39 17.82
N PRO A 47 -0.65 2.47 18.49
CA PRO A 47 -0.51 3.82 17.96
C PRO A 47 0.95 4.23 17.76
N VAL A 48 1.85 3.86 18.67
CA VAL A 48 3.29 4.13 18.51
C VAL A 48 3.87 3.34 17.34
N ALA A 49 3.42 2.11 17.13
CA ALA A 49 3.81 1.30 15.98
C ALA A 49 3.35 1.92 14.64
N PHE A 50 2.11 2.40 14.55
CA PHE A 50 1.62 3.14 13.39
C PHE A 50 2.36 4.46 13.19
N ALA A 51 2.72 5.17 14.26
CA ALA A 51 3.53 6.39 14.18
C ALA A 51 4.91 6.09 13.58
N ALA A 52 5.58 5.05 14.07
CA ALA A 52 6.89 4.64 13.59
C ALA A 52 6.85 4.23 12.12
N ALA A 53 5.84 3.45 11.71
CA ALA A 53 5.62 3.09 10.31
C ALA A 53 5.36 4.35 9.44
N GLY A 54 4.52 5.27 9.91
CA GLY A 54 4.22 6.53 9.24
C GLY A 54 5.44 7.43 9.08
N VAL A 55 6.33 7.50 10.07
CA VAL A 55 7.61 8.23 9.95
C VAL A 55 8.47 7.64 8.84
N VAL A 56 8.62 6.32 8.79
CA VAL A 56 9.40 5.62 7.74
C VAL A 56 8.79 5.87 6.36
N ALA A 57 7.45 5.79 6.27
CA ALA A 57 6.70 6.07 5.05
C ALA A 57 6.88 7.53 4.60
N LEU A 58 6.74 8.52 5.50
CA LEU A 58 6.89 9.94 5.19
C LEU A 58 8.29 10.31 4.68
N PHE A 59 9.34 9.76 5.29
CA PHE A 59 10.71 9.97 4.82
C PHE A 59 10.94 9.36 3.43
N THR A 60 10.36 8.20 3.17
CA THR A 60 10.40 7.57 1.84
C THR A 60 9.55 8.36 0.83
N ALA A 61 8.36 8.82 1.22
CA ALA A 61 7.47 9.65 0.41
C ALA A 61 8.11 10.98 0.01
N LEU A 62 8.93 11.60 0.89
CA LEU A 62 9.74 12.78 0.55
C LEU A 62 10.77 12.48 -0.54
N SER A 63 11.41 11.30 -0.49
CA SER A 63 12.34 10.86 -1.53
C SER A 63 11.62 10.59 -2.85
N PHE A 64 10.46 9.94 -2.80
CA PHE A 64 9.59 9.72 -3.94
C PHE A 64 9.07 11.02 -4.55
N ALA A 65 8.69 12.00 -3.72
CA ALA A 65 8.23 13.30 -4.18
C ALA A 65 9.30 14.01 -5.03
N GLU A 66 10.55 14.03 -4.57
CA GLU A 66 11.65 14.58 -5.39
C GLU A 66 11.90 13.75 -6.66
N LEU A 67 11.94 12.41 -6.57
CA LEU A 67 12.17 11.54 -7.73
C LEU A 67 11.06 11.67 -8.78
N ALA A 68 9.80 11.71 -8.37
CA ALA A 68 8.63 11.91 -9.22
C ALA A 68 8.62 13.29 -9.88
N SER A 69 9.14 14.30 -9.20
CA SER A 69 9.30 15.64 -9.77
C SER A 69 10.46 15.71 -10.78
N ARG A 70 11.58 15.02 -10.51
CA ARG A 70 12.73 14.90 -11.43
C ARG A 70 12.38 14.08 -12.68
N TYR A 71 11.70 12.95 -12.50
CA TYR A 71 11.39 11.96 -13.52
C TYR A 71 9.89 11.63 -13.53
N PRO A 72 9.03 12.53 -14.04
CA PRO A 72 7.58 12.34 -14.07
C PRO A 72 7.17 11.39 -15.21
N LYS A 73 7.54 10.12 -15.08
CA LYS A 73 7.25 9.03 -16.02
C LYS A 73 6.59 7.88 -15.27
N SER A 74 5.74 7.13 -15.96
CA SER A 74 4.95 6.02 -15.40
C SER A 74 5.77 4.76 -15.02
N ALA A 75 7.10 4.80 -15.10
CA ALA A 75 7.99 3.65 -14.86
C ALA A 75 8.44 3.47 -13.39
N GLY A 76 7.98 4.34 -12.48
CA GLY A 76 8.06 4.11 -11.04
C GLY A 76 9.47 3.88 -10.47
N GLU A 77 9.55 2.98 -9.51
CA GLU A 77 10.73 2.62 -8.74
C GLU A 77 11.82 1.98 -9.58
N ALA A 78 11.43 1.16 -10.56
CA ALA A 78 12.38 0.52 -11.47
C ALA A 78 13.18 1.59 -12.24
N LEU A 79 12.52 2.65 -12.71
CA LEU A 79 13.19 3.80 -13.33
C LEU A 79 14.09 4.53 -12.33
N TYR A 80 13.63 4.78 -11.10
CA TYR A 80 14.44 5.50 -10.11
C TYR A 80 15.72 4.75 -9.74
N VAL A 81 15.63 3.43 -9.60
CA VAL A 81 16.80 2.57 -9.38
C VAL A 81 17.69 2.53 -10.62
N HIS A 82 17.12 2.53 -11.83
CA HIS A 82 17.91 2.62 -13.06
C HIS A 82 18.73 3.92 -13.11
N GLU A 83 18.09 5.06 -12.89
CA GLU A 83 18.73 6.39 -12.91
C GLU A 83 19.80 6.53 -11.80
N GLY A 84 19.55 5.98 -10.61
CA GLY A 84 20.51 6.05 -9.51
C GLY A 84 21.71 5.12 -9.66
N TYR A 85 21.50 3.90 -10.15
CA TYR A 85 22.54 2.87 -10.17
C TYR A 85 23.21 2.67 -11.52
N GLY A 86 22.49 2.90 -12.63
CA GLY A 86 22.95 2.64 -13.99
C GLY A 86 23.17 1.16 -14.30
N ARG A 87 22.49 0.25 -13.59
CA ARG A 87 22.65 -1.21 -13.74
C ARG A 87 21.33 -1.87 -14.08
N GLN A 88 21.23 -2.43 -15.29
CA GLN A 88 20.02 -3.05 -15.81
C GLN A 88 19.52 -4.24 -14.97
N TRP A 89 20.43 -5.07 -14.43
CA TRP A 89 20.04 -6.21 -13.59
C TRP A 89 19.35 -5.79 -12.28
N LEU A 90 19.70 -4.61 -11.72
CA LEU A 90 19.00 -4.07 -10.55
C LEU A 90 17.61 -3.58 -10.92
N THR A 91 17.47 -2.92 -12.06
CA THR A 91 16.16 -2.54 -12.60
C THR A 91 15.26 -3.76 -12.82
N LEU A 92 15.82 -4.84 -13.36
CA LEU A 92 15.13 -6.11 -13.53
C LEU A 92 14.68 -6.70 -12.18
N ALA A 93 15.60 -6.79 -11.22
CA ALA A 93 15.34 -7.34 -9.90
C ALA A 93 14.23 -6.55 -9.17
N VAL A 94 14.26 -5.21 -9.28
CA VAL A 94 13.21 -4.35 -8.72
C VAL A 94 11.88 -4.57 -9.42
N GLY A 95 11.84 -4.64 -10.76
CA GLY A 95 10.62 -4.93 -11.51
C GLY A 95 9.98 -6.27 -11.11
N LEU A 96 10.80 -7.33 -10.98
CA LEU A 96 10.33 -8.64 -10.49
C LEU A 96 9.86 -8.57 -9.04
N ALA A 97 10.57 -7.84 -8.18
CA ALA A 97 10.19 -7.65 -6.79
C ALA A 97 8.84 -6.94 -6.67
N LEU A 98 8.58 -5.90 -7.47
CA LEU A 98 7.29 -5.21 -7.51
C LEU A 98 6.16 -6.13 -8.00
N ALA A 99 6.39 -6.91 -9.06
CA ALA A 99 5.40 -7.87 -9.53
C ALA A 99 5.10 -8.93 -8.45
N ALA A 100 6.12 -9.46 -7.78
CA ALA A 100 5.97 -10.40 -6.67
C ALA A 100 5.23 -9.75 -5.48
N ALA A 101 5.57 -8.52 -5.11
CA ALA A 101 4.88 -7.76 -4.07
C ALA A 101 3.40 -7.55 -4.41
N GLY A 102 3.07 -7.29 -5.68
CA GLY A 102 1.68 -7.22 -6.16
C GLY A 102 0.93 -8.54 -5.97
N VAL A 103 1.54 -9.68 -6.30
CA VAL A 103 0.95 -11.01 -6.05
C VAL A 103 0.68 -11.23 -4.56
N VAL A 104 1.69 -11.00 -3.72
CA VAL A 104 1.58 -11.22 -2.26
C VAL A 104 0.59 -10.24 -1.63
N SER A 105 0.55 -8.99 -2.10
CA SER A 105 -0.36 -7.96 -1.60
C SER A 105 -1.81 -8.28 -1.97
N ALA A 106 -2.09 -8.63 -3.23
CA ALA A 106 -3.42 -9.07 -3.64
C ALA A 106 -3.90 -10.31 -2.87
N ALA A 107 -3.00 -11.25 -2.55
CA ALA A 107 -3.31 -12.40 -1.72
C ALA A 107 -3.62 -12.01 -0.26
N THR A 108 -2.93 -10.99 0.27
CA THR A 108 -3.21 -10.42 1.60
C THR A 108 -4.63 -9.84 1.63
N LEU A 109 -4.97 -9.03 0.63
CA LEU A 109 -6.28 -8.36 0.52
C LEU A 109 -7.42 -9.37 0.30
N ALA A 110 -7.20 -10.39 -0.53
CA ALA A 110 -8.17 -11.48 -0.71
C ALA A 110 -8.48 -12.20 0.60
N ASN A 111 -7.48 -12.39 1.48
CA ASN A 111 -7.70 -12.95 2.80
C ASN A 111 -8.36 -11.98 3.78
N GLY A 112 -8.09 -10.68 3.65
CA GLY A 112 -8.80 -9.65 4.40
C GLY A 112 -10.29 -9.57 4.07
N PHE A 113 -10.64 -9.76 2.79
CA PHE A 113 -12.02 -9.81 2.33
C PHE A 113 -12.83 -10.92 3.00
N VAL A 114 -12.24 -12.10 3.24
CA VAL A 114 -12.90 -13.25 3.88
C VAL A 114 -13.49 -12.86 5.24
N GLY A 115 -12.70 -12.17 6.08
CA GLY A 115 -13.12 -11.76 7.41
C GLY A 115 -14.33 -10.83 7.42
N TYR A 116 -14.39 -9.92 6.43
CA TYR A 116 -15.52 -9.02 6.28
C TYR A 116 -16.75 -9.68 5.65
N LEU A 117 -16.56 -10.61 4.70
CA LEU A 117 -17.67 -11.36 4.10
C LEU A 117 -18.38 -12.25 5.13
N HIS A 118 -17.65 -12.80 6.10
CA HIS A 118 -18.21 -13.61 7.20
C HIS A 118 -19.24 -12.86 8.05
N LEU A 119 -19.26 -11.52 8.04
CA LEU A 119 -20.30 -10.72 8.70
C LEU A 119 -21.68 -10.89 8.05
N PHE A 120 -21.74 -11.35 6.80
CA PHE A 120 -22.96 -11.49 6.02
C PHE A 120 -23.28 -12.95 5.73
N VAL A 121 -22.27 -13.73 5.36
CA VAL A 121 -22.43 -15.11 4.91
C VAL A 121 -21.31 -15.98 5.49
N PRO A 122 -21.64 -17.00 6.31
CA PRO A 122 -20.66 -18.00 6.72
C PRO A 122 -20.40 -18.94 5.54
N ALA A 123 -19.21 -18.87 4.95
CA ALA A 123 -18.79 -19.79 3.89
C ALA A 123 -17.33 -20.24 4.13
N PRO A 124 -16.92 -21.41 3.63
CA PRO A 124 -15.54 -21.86 3.79
C PRO A 124 -14.56 -20.88 3.13
N ARG A 125 -13.49 -20.53 3.86
CA ARG A 125 -12.43 -19.60 3.41
C ARG A 125 -11.92 -19.91 2.01
N TRP A 126 -11.63 -21.18 1.70
CA TRP A 126 -11.10 -21.57 0.40
C TRP A 126 -12.07 -21.26 -0.75
N THR A 127 -13.38 -21.42 -0.53
CA THR A 127 -14.41 -21.11 -1.54
C THR A 127 -14.46 -19.62 -1.81
N ILE A 128 -14.45 -18.80 -0.75
CA ILE A 128 -14.47 -17.33 -0.86
C ILE A 128 -13.23 -16.84 -1.62
N VAL A 129 -12.04 -17.31 -1.25
CA VAL A 129 -10.78 -16.93 -1.90
C VAL A 129 -10.77 -17.34 -3.37
N CYS A 130 -11.16 -18.58 -3.69
CA CYS A 130 -11.22 -19.05 -5.08
C CYS A 130 -12.16 -18.19 -5.92
N VAL A 131 -13.39 -17.97 -5.46
CA VAL A 131 -14.42 -17.21 -6.19
C VAL A 131 -13.95 -15.76 -6.40
N LEU A 132 -13.48 -15.12 -5.33
CA LEU A 132 -13.00 -13.73 -5.39
C LEU A 132 -11.83 -13.60 -6.37
N VAL A 133 -10.75 -14.37 -6.18
CA VAL A 133 -9.51 -14.21 -6.96
C VAL A 133 -9.75 -14.54 -8.44
N LEU A 134 -10.56 -15.56 -8.75
CA LEU A 134 -10.92 -15.87 -10.13
C LEU A 134 -11.79 -14.76 -10.75
N ALA A 135 -12.76 -14.21 -10.01
CA ALA A 135 -13.57 -13.09 -10.48
C ALA A 135 -12.70 -11.85 -10.76
N LEU A 136 -11.76 -11.52 -9.87
CA LEU A 136 -10.81 -10.42 -10.06
C LEU A 136 -9.90 -10.66 -11.27
N GLY A 137 -9.40 -11.88 -11.45
CA GLY A 137 -8.59 -12.26 -12.61
C GLY A 137 -9.35 -12.12 -13.93
N LEU A 138 -10.63 -12.55 -13.97
CA LEU A 138 -11.50 -12.36 -15.13
C LEU A 138 -11.78 -10.87 -15.40
N LEU A 139 -12.02 -10.09 -14.34
CA LEU A 139 -12.24 -8.65 -14.44
C LEU A 139 -11.00 -7.92 -15.00
N ALA A 140 -9.82 -8.27 -14.51
CA ALA A 140 -8.55 -7.76 -15.00
C ALA A 140 -8.31 -8.20 -16.46
N ALA A 141 -8.61 -9.45 -16.82
CA ALA A 141 -8.50 -9.97 -18.17
C ALA A 141 -9.45 -9.27 -19.16
N TRP A 142 -10.66 -8.93 -18.71
CA TRP A 142 -11.65 -8.17 -19.49
C TRP A 142 -11.16 -6.75 -19.82
N GLY A 143 -10.12 -6.26 -19.13
CA GLY A 143 -9.54 -4.94 -19.43
C GLY A 143 -10.36 -3.80 -18.89
N ILE A 144 -11.05 -4.03 -17.76
CA ILE A 144 -11.56 -2.93 -16.97
C ILE A 144 -10.36 -2.16 -16.44
N VAL A 145 -10.05 -1.05 -17.12
CA VAL A 145 -9.14 -0.05 -16.59
C VAL A 145 -9.88 0.62 -15.44
N GLU A 146 -9.31 0.55 -14.25
CA GLU A 146 -9.87 1.29 -13.12
C GLU A 146 -9.92 2.77 -13.49
N SER A 147 -11.12 3.34 -13.45
CA SER A 147 -11.27 4.77 -13.63
C SER A 147 -10.77 5.45 -12.38
N VAL A 148 -9.88 6.44 -12.51
CA VAL A 148 -9.44 7.27 -11.37
C VAL A 148 -10.64 7.87 -10.61
N TRP A 149 -11.75 8.10 -11.29
CA TRP A 149 -13.01 8.52 -10.65
C TRP A 149 -13.63 7.44 -9.77
N VAL A 150 -13.65 6.18 -10.22
CA VAL A 150 -14.14 5.05 -9.40
C VAL A 150 -13.23 4.87 -8.19
N ALA A 151 -11.91 4.88 -8.37
CA ALA A 151 -10.93 4.84 -7.28
C ALA A 151 -11.17 5.98 -6.26
N THR A 152 -11.40 7.19 -6.76
CA THR A 152 -11.68 8.38 -5.94
C THR A 152 -12.98 8.23 -5.15
N VAL A 153 -14.05 7.75 -5.77
CA VAL A 153 -15.34 7.52 -5.08
C VAL A 153 -15.20 6.45 -4.00
N THR A 154 -14.54 5.33 -4.33
CA THR A 154 -14.22 4.27 -3.37
C THR A 154 -13.42 4.82 -2.19
N THR A 155 -12.40 5.64 -2.47
CA THR A 155 -11.61 6.31 -1.42
C THR A 155 -12.47 7.17 -0.51
N LEU A 156 -13.39 7.97 -1.07
CA LEU A 156 -14.27 8.81 -0.27
C LEU A 156 -15.15 7.97 0.66
N VAL A 157 -15.64 6.83 0.18
CA VAL A 157 -16.42 5.87 0.97
C VAL A 157 -15.55 5.24 2.08
N GLU A 158 -14.33 4.83 1.77
CA GLU A 158 -13.36 4.30 2.75
C GLU A 158 -13.01 5.32 3.83
N VAL A 159 -12.61 6.54 3.43
CA VAL A 159 -12.30 7.64 4.35
C VAL A 159 -13.51 7.96 5.23
N ALA A 160 -14.71 8.04 4.64
CA ALA A 160 -15.94 8.25 5.40
C ALA A 160 -16.19 7.14 6.43
N GLY A 161 -15.94 5.88 6.07
CA GLY A 161 -16.02 4.74 6.99
C GLY A 161 -15.04 4.87 8.17
N LEU A 162 -13.79 5.24 7.91
CA LEU A 162 -12.80 5.48 8.96
C LEU A 162 -13.18 6.67 9.85
N LEU A 163 -13.59 7.79 9.27
CA LEU A 163 -14.04 8.97 10.02
C LEU A 163 -15.27 8.66 10.87
N LEU A 164 -16.18 7.82 10.38
CA LEU A 164 -17.34 7.37 11.15
C LEU A 164 -16.92 6.54 12.36
N ILE A 165 -15.97 5.61 12.22
CA ILE A 165 -15.41 4.84 13.35
C ILE A 165 -14.79 5.80 14.38
N ILE A 166 -13.97 6.74 13.92
CA ILE A 166 -13.36 7.76 14.80
C ILE A 166 -14.45 8.57 15.51
N GLY A 167 -15.51 8.95 14.80
CA GLY A 167 -16.62 9.74 15.35
C GLY A 167 -17.39 8.99 16.43
N VAL A 168 -17.86 7.76 16.15
CA VAL A 168 -18.69 7.00 17.11
C VAL A 168 -17.91 6.53 18.33
N ALA A 169 -16.62 6.23 18.17
CA ALA A 169 -15.77 5.81 19.26
C ALA A 169 -14.95 6.98 19.85
N GLY A 170 -15.15 8.20 19.37
CA GLY A 170 -14.42 9.40 19.81
C GLY A 170 -14.65 9.76 21.27
N GLY A 171 -15.77 9.33 21.87
CA GLY A 171 -15.99 9.45 23.31
C GLY A 171 -14.89 8.79 24.16
N ARG A 172 -14.20 7.77 23.61
CA ARG A 172 -13.08 7.09 24.26
C ARG A 172 -11.85 7.98 24.44
N PHE A 173 -11.73 9.08 23.69
CA PHE A 173 -10.63 10.03 23.89
C PHE A 173 -10.68 10.70 25.28
N ALA A 174 -11.85 10.75 25.92
CA ALA A 174 -11.96 11.24 27.29
C ALA A 174 -11.23 10.35 28.32
N GLU A 175 -10.99 9.07 28.00
CA GLU A 175 -10.23 8.13 28.84
C GLU A 175 -8.70 8.33 28.71
N LEU A 176 -8.24 9.07 27.69
CA LEU A 176 -6.83 9.21 27.34
C LEU A 176 -5.97 9.77 28.49
N PRO A 177 -6.38 10.82 29.23
CA PRO A 177 -5.58 11.31 30.36
C PRO A 177 -5.34 10.25 31.44
N ALA A 178 -6.33 9.39 31.70
CA ALA A 178 -6.22 8.33 32.70
C ALA A 178 -5.37 7.15 32.21
N ARG A 179 -5.46 6.82 30.92
CA ARG A 179 -4.80 5.64 30.32
C ARG A 179 -3.52 5.94 29.54
N LEU A 180 -3.05 7.19 29.57
CA LEU A 180 -1.85 7.60 28.83
C LEU A 180 -0.62 6.75 29.17
N HIS A 181 -0.49 6.34 30.43
CA HIS A 181 0.60 5.48 30.90
C HIS A 181 0.60 4.08 30.25
N GLU A 182 -0.56 3.59 29.80
CA GLU A 182 -0.68 2.31 29.07
C GLU A 182 -0.26 2.43 27.61
N LEU A 183 -0.30 3.63 27.04
CA LEU A 183 0.03 3.92 25.64
C LEU A 183 1.51 4.23 25.42
N LEU A 184 2.25 4.51 26.49
CA LEU A 184 3.68 4.80 26.45
C LEU A 184 4.49 3.52 26.69
N PRO A 185 5.30 3.06 25.72
CA PRO A 185 6.16 1.91 25.92
C PRO A 185 7.16 2.18 27.05
N PRO A 186 7.29 1.28 28.05
CA PRO A 186 8.35 1.40 29.04
C PRO A 186 9.72 1.27 28.37
N ALA A 187 10.79 1.72 29.04
CA ALA A 187 12.17 1.59 28.58
C ALA A 187 12.69 0.14 28.71
N GLN A 188 11.90 -0.84 28.29
CA GLN A 188 12.20 -2.26 28.31
C GLN A 188 12.35 -2.78 26.86
N PRO A 189 13.41 -3.55 26.55
CA PRO A 189 13.65 -4.04 25.19
C PRO A 189 12.48 -4.82 24.58
N ALA A 190 11.75 -5.60 25.39
CA ALA A 190 10.61 -6.39 24.92
C ALA A 190 9.45 -5.50 24.41
N ALA A 191 9.16 -4.39 25.08
CA ALA A 191 8.10 -3.47 24.66
C ALA A 191 8.45 -2.82 23.30
N TRP A 192 9.69 -2.37 23.14
CA TRP A 192 10.16 -1.78 21.89
C TRP A 192 10.27 -2.80 20.75
N SER A 193 10.61 -4.05 21.06
CA SER A 193 10.56 -5.15 20.08
C SER A 193 9.14 -5.35 19.53
N GLY A 194 8.13 -5.39 20.43
CA GLY A 194 6.72 -5.47 20.02
C GLY A 194 6.26 -4.29 19.17
N VAL A 195 6.67 -3.06 19.53
CA VAL A 195 6.43 -1.85 18.73
C VAL A 195 7.04 -1.96 17.34
N LEU A 196 8.29 -2.40 17.23
CA LEU A 196 8.99 -2.53 15.94
C LEU A 196 8.38 -3.64 15.06
N LEU A 197 8.01 -4.78 15.64
CA LEU A 197 7.29 -5.84 14.93
C LEU A 197 5.90 -5.37 14.45
N GLY A 198 5.20 -4.60 15.30
CA GLY A 198 3.95 -3.95 14.96
C GLY A 198 4.13 -2.91 13.85
N ALA A 199 5.20 -2.12 13.89
CA ALA A 199 5.50 -1.09 12.90
C ALA A 199 5.83 -1.70 11.54
N PHE A 200 6.60 -2.79 11.52
CA PHE A 200 6.88 -3.55 10.30
C PHE A 200 5.60 -4.09 9.65
N LEU A 201 4.67 -4.60 10.45
CA LEU A 201 3.37 -5.06 9.97
C LEU A 201 2.48 -3.87 9.52
N ALA A 202 2.45 -2.78 10.30
CA ALA A 202 1.69 -1.57 10.00
C ALA A 202 2.18 -0.87 8.74
N PHE A 203 3.47 -1.02 8.39
CA PHE A 203 4.03 -0.47 7.16
C PHE A 203 3.28 -0.94 5.91
N TYR A 204 2.70 -2.16 5.92
CA TYR A 204 1.85 -2.64 4.84
C TYR A 204 0.68 -1.69 4.55
N ALA A 205 0.05 -1.12 5.59
CA ALA A 205 -1.06 -0.20 5.42
C ALA A 205 -0.62 1.16 4.83
N PHE A 206 0.68 1.48 4.83
CA PHE A 206 1.21 2.70 4.23
C PHE A 206 1.64 2.54 2.77
N LEU A 207 1.65 1.31 2.25
CA LEU A 207 1.95 1.05 0.85
C LEU A 207 0.83 1.59 -0.03
N GLY A 208 1.18 2.20 -1.16
CA GLY A 208 0.25 2.73 -2.15
C GLY A 208 0.57 4.15 -2.62
N PHE A 209 1.43 4.92 -1.92
CA PHE A 209 1.86 6.23 -2.43
C PHE A 209 2.77 6.09 -3.66
N GLU A 210 3.48 4.97 -3.78
CA GLU A 210 4.31 4.59 -4.91
C GLU A 210 3.47 4.35 -6.19
N ASP A 211 2.25 3.82 -6.04
CA ASP A 211 1.33 3.56 -7.15
C ASP A 211 0.91 4.86 -7.85
N MET A 212 0.93 6.00 -7.15
CA MET A 212 0.65 7.32 -7.72
C MET A 212 1.60 7.70 -8.84
N VAL A 213 2.84 7.19 -8.81
CA VAL A 213 3.86 7.48 -9.83
C VAL A 213 3.49 6.82 -11.17
N THR A 214 2.74 5.73 -11.15
CA THR A 214 2.35 5.01 -12.38
C THR A 214 1.42 5.82 -13.27
N VAL A 215 0.67 6.77 -12.71
CA VAL A 215 -0.21 7.70 -13.43
C VAL A 215 0.40 9.08 -13.66
N ALA A 216 1.72 9.23 -13.46
CA ALA A 216 2.41 10.53 -13.54
C ALA A 216 2.18 11.28 -14.87
N GLU A 217 2.05 10.57 -15.98
CA GLU A 217 1.84 11.15 -17.31
C GLU A 217 0.44 11.75 -17.50
N GLU A 218 -0.54 11.30 -16.72
CA GLU A 218 -1.93 11.79 -16.72
C GLU A 218 -2.14 12.97 -15.76
N VAL A 219 -1.14 13.29 -14.94
CA VAL A 219 -1.21 14.38 -13.96
C VAL A 219 -0.98 15.74 -14.62
N GLN A 220 -1.83 16.70 -14.28
CA GLN A 220 -1.64 18.11 -14.65
C GLN A 220 -0.45 18.68 -13.89
N ALA A 221 0.48 19.33 -14.59
CA ALA A 221 1.71 19.87 -13.99
C ALA A 221 2.43 18.87 -13.05
N PRO A 222 2.85 17.69 -13.55
CA PRO A 222 3.27 16.56 -12.71
C PRO A 222 4.47 16.89 -11.83
N ARG A 223 5.38 17.77 -12.29
CA ARG A 223 6.53 18.24 -11.49
C ARG A 223 6.13 18.91 -10.18
N ARG A 224 4.95 19.52 -10.11
CA ARG A 224 4.44 20.22 -8.91
C ARG A 224 3.35 19.42 -8.21
N ASN A 225 2.36 18.93 -8.95
CA ASN A 225 1.17 18.36 -8.35
C ASN A 225 1.41 16.93 -7.83
N LEU A 226 2.22 16.11 -8.52
CA LEU A 226 2.51 14.75 -8.06
C LEU A 226 3.29 14.70 -6.72
N PRO A 227 4.39 15.46 -6.51
CA PRO A 227 5.06 15.47 -5.20
C PRO A 227 4.16 15.97 -4.07
N LEU A 228 3.37 17.01 -4.32
CA LEU A 228 2.43 17.52 -3.31
C LEU A 228 1.38 16.47 -2.97
N ALA A 229 0.82 15.78 -3.97
CA ALA A 229 -0.17 14.75 -3.76
C ALA A 229 0.37 13.57 -2.93
N ILE A 230 1.58 13.10 -3.22
CA ILE A 230 2.26 12.03 -2.45
C ILE A 230 2.38 12.43 -0.97
N LEU A 231 2.82 13.65 -0.69
CA LEU A 231 3.01 14.13 0.69
C LEU A 231 1.68 14.35 1.42
N LEU A 232 0.69 14.93 0.73
CA LEU A 232 -0.65 15.17 1.30
C LEU A 232 -1.36 13.86 1.61
N ALA A 233 -1.34 12.89 0.67
CA ALA A 233 -1.97 11.59 0.86
C ALA A 233 -1.29 10.80 2.00
N THR A 234 0.04 10.73 2.00
CA THR A 234 0.80 10.01 3.05
C THR A 234 0.61 10.66 4.43
N GLY A 235 0.63 12.00 4.50
CA GLY A 235 0.38 12.74 5.74
C GLY A 235 -1.03 12.53 6.28
N ALA A 236 -2.04 12.63 5.40
CA ALA A 236 -3.44 12.40 5.78
C ALA A 236 -3.67 10.96 6.25
N ALA A 237 -3.15 9.97 5.54
CA ALA A 237 -3.22 8.57 5.94
C ALA A 237 -2.54 8.32 7.30
N THR A 238 -1.37 8.93 7.54
CA THR A 238 -0.67 8.83 8.83
C THR A 238 -1.55 9.31 9.98
N VAL A 239 -2.18 10.48 9.84
CA VAL A 239 -3.08 11.01 10.87
C VAL A 239 -4.29 10.11 11.07
N LEU A 240 -4.94 9.65 9.99
CA LEU A 240 -6.09 8.76 10.07
C LEU A 240 -5.76 7.44 10.78
N TYR A 241 -4.63 6.81 10.44
CA TYR A 241 -4.22 5.54 11.03
C TYR A 241 -3.83 5.67 12.50
N MET A 242 -3.20 6.79 12.87
CA MET A 242 -2.92 7.12 14.27
C MET A 242 -4.22 7.23 15.08
N LEU A 243 -5.22 7.94 14.55
CA LEU A 243 -6.51 8.09 15.21
C LEU A 243 -7.26 6.75 15.30
N ILE A 244 -7.30 5.98 14.21
CA ILE A 244 -7.95 4.66 14.19
C ILE A 244 -7.29 3.69 15.16
N SER A 245 -5.95 3.61 15.15
CA SER A 245 -5.23 2.71 16.07
C SER A 245 -5.40 3.10 17.53
N LEU A 246 -5.45 4.39 17.84
CA LEU A 246 -5.71 4.89 19.19
C LEU A 246 -7.12 4.53 19.66
N VAL A 247 -8.13 4.81 18.83
CA VAL A 247 -9.51 4.45 19.10
C VAL A 247 -9.65 2.93 19.27
N ALA A 248 -8.95 2.13 18.45
CA ALA A 248 -9.00 0.69 18.50
C ALA A 248 -8.58 0.16 19.88
N VAL A 249 -7.38 0.52 20.35
CA VAL A 249 -6.84 0.01 21.63
C VAL A 249 -7.56 0.59 22.86
N LEU A 250 -8.19 1.75 22.74
CA LEU A 250 -9.05 2.31 23.80
C LEU A 250 -10.41 1.62 23.85
N SER A 251 -10.94 1.17 22.72
CA SER A 251 -12.29 0.58 22.64
C SER A 251 -12.31 -0.92 22.95
N VAL A 252 -11.29 -1.66 22.51
CA VAL A 252 -11.26 -3.12 22.52
C VAL A 252 -9.88 -3.60 22.96
N ALA A 253 -9.83 -4.65 23.78
CA ALA A 253 -8.58 -5.20 24.26
C ALA A 253 -7.71 -5.71 23.08
N PRO A 254 -6.38 -5.46 23.08
CA PRO A 254 -5.51 -5.87 21.96
C PRO A 254 -5.56 -7.36 21.62
N ALA A 255 -5.75 -8.23 22.62
CA ALA A 255 -5.86 -9.67 22.41
C ALA A 255 -7.15 -10.08 21.66
N GLU A 256 -8.24 -9.34 21.86
CA GLU A 256 -9.50 -9.55 21.15
C GLU A 256 -9.40 -9.01 19.72
N LEU A 257 -8.84 -7.81 19.55
CA LEU A 257 -8.53 -7.24 18.23
C LEU A 257 -7.63 -8.16 17.39
N ALA A 258 -6.63 -8.79 18.01
CA ALA A 258 -5.72 -9.71 17.34
C ALA A 258 -6.41 -10.97 16.80
N ARG A 259 -7.51 -11.40 17.42
CA ARG A 259 -8.29 -12.58 17.01
C ARG A 259 -9.36 -12.25 15.97
N SER A 260 -9.80 -10.99 15.91
CA SER A 260 -10.79 -10.57 14.93
C SER A 260 -10.28 -10.68 13.49
N GLU A 261 -11.16 -11.11 12.58
CA GLU A 261 -10.95 -11.06 11.14
C GLU A 261 -11.44 -9.74 10.52
N ALA A 262 -12.27 -8.98 11.24
CA ALA A 262 -12.86 -7.71 10.84
C ALA A 262 -12.74 -6.68 11.99
N PRO A 263 -11.52 -6.25 12.37
CA PRO A 263 -11.30 -5.50 13.61
C PRO A 263 -12.03 -4.15 13.65
N LEU A 264 -12.18 -3.47 12.51
CA LEU A 264 -12.91 -2.20 12.47
C LEU A 264 -14.42 -2.36 12.68
N ALA A 265 -15.00 -3.49 12.23
CA ALA A 265 -16.39 -3.82 12.52
C ALA A 265 -16.61 -4.05 14.02
N VAL A 266 -15.68 -4.77 14.69
CA VAL A 266 -15.73 -4.99 16.14
C VAL A 266 -15.66 -3.68 16.92
N ILE A 267 -14.79 -2.75 16.52
CA ILE A 267 -14.69 -1.44 17.18
C ILE A 267 -16.01 -0.67 17.05
N TYR A 268 -16.61 -0.67 15.86
CA TYR A 268 -17.89 -0.01 15.63
C TYR A 268 -19.02 -0.61 16.49
N GLU A 269 -19.14 -1.93 16.50
CA GLU A 269 -20.15 -2.65 17.29
C GLU A 269 -19.95 -2.40 18.79
N ARG A 270 -18.71 -2.40 19.27
CA ARG A 270 -18.37 -2.11 20.68
C ARG A 270 -18.71 -0.67 21.08
N ALA A 271 -18.57 0.27 20.17
CA ALA A 271 -18.84 1.68 20.42
C ALA A 271 -20.33 2.03 20.38
N THR A 272 -21.10 1.36 19.50
CA THR A 272 -22.50 1.75 19.21
C THR A 272 -23.54 0.74 19.67
N GLY A 273 -23.16 -0.53 19.86
CA GLY A 273 -24.09 -1.66 20.03
C GLY A 273 -24.88 -2.00 18.77
N ALA A 274 -24.60 -1.36 17.63
CA ALA A 274 -25.32 -1.56 16.37
C ALA A 274 -24.59 -2.52 15.43
N SER A 275 -25.34 -3.13 14.50
CA SER A 275 -24.78 -4.05 13.51
C SER A 275 -23.74 -3.36 12.62
N PRO A 276 -22.53 -3.93 12.45
CA PRO A 276 -21.45 -3.32 11.69
C PRO A 276 -21.50 -3.61 10.18
N TRP A 277 -22.66 -4.02 9.64
CA TRP A 277 -22.79 -4.49 8.25
C TRP A 277 -22.23 -3.49 7.24
N PHE A 278 -22.46 -2.19 7.43
CA PHE A 278 -21.97 -1.18 6.48
C PHE A 278 -20.44 -1.01 6.54
N ILE A 279 -19.81 -1.14 7.72
CA ILE A 279 -18.34 -1.19 7.85
C ILE A 279 -17.81 -2.43 7.11
N GLY A 280 -18.54 -3.55 7.23
CA GLY A 280 -18.25 -4.77 6.49
C GLY A 280 -18.23 -4.56 4.98
N LEU A 281 -19.25 -3.88 4.45
CA LEU A 281 -19.34 -3.58 3.02
C LEU A 281 -18.18 -2.69 2.56
N ILE A 282 -17.83 -1.66 3.33
CA ILE A 282 -16.71 -0.77 3.01
C ILE A 282 -15.39 -1.56 2.99
N GLY A 283 -15.14 -2.40 4.00
CA GLY A 283 -13.94 -3.25 4.06
C GLY A 283 -13.85 -4.23 2.89
N MET A 284 -14.98 -4.80 2.46
CA MET A 284 -15.04 -5.66 1.27
C MET A 284 -14.71 -4.89 -0.02
N ILE A 285 -15.29 -3.71 -0.21
CA ILE A 285 -15.02 -2.86 -1.39
C ILE A 285 -13.53 -2.49 -1.43
N ALA A 286 -12.96 -2.09 -0.30
CA ALA A 286 -11.56 -1.74 -0.19
C ALA A 286 -10.63 -2.91 -0.55
N ALA A 287 -10.98 -4.12 -0.10
CA ALA A 287 -10.19 -5.32 -0.39
C ALA A 287 -10.28 -5.72 -1.87
N ILE A 288 -11.47 -5.63 -2.47
CA ILE A 288 -11.69 -5.86 -3.91
C ILE A 288 -10.87 -4.86 -4.73
N ASN A 289 -10.97 -3.57 -4.40
CA ASN A 289 -10.31 -2.51 -5.17
C ASN A 289 -8.79 -2.66 -5.12
N GLY A 290 -8.23 -2.78 -3.91
CA GLY A 290 -6.79 -2.96 -3.75
C GLY A 290 -6.27 -4.23 -4.41
N ALA A 291 -6.98 -5.37 -4.30
CA ALA A 291 -6.53 -6.62 -4.90
C ALA A 291 -6.55 -6.56 -6.44
N LEU A 292 -7.58 -5.92 -7.02
CA LEU A 292 -7.68 -5.71 -8.46
C LEU A 292 -6.54 -4.84 -8.98
N ILE A 293 -6.25 -3.71 -8.30
CA ILE A 293 -5.13 -2.82 -8.65
C ILE A 293 -3.83 -3.60 -8.72
N GLN A 294 -3.55 -4.41 -7.70
CA GLN A 294 -2.29 -5.14 -7.61
C GLN A 294 -2.14 -6.20 -8.70
N ILE A 295 -3.24 -6.88 -9.08
CA ILE A 295 -3.25 -7.82 -10.22
C ILE A 295 -2.98 -7.07 -11.52
N ILE A 296 -3.68 -5.95 -11.78
CA ILE A 296 -3.52 -5.16 -13.01
C ILE A 296 -2.10 -4.59 -13.09
N MET A 297 -1.61 -3.96 -12.03
CA MET A 297 -0.29 -3.34 -11.98
C MET A 297 0.82 -4.36 -12.19
N GLY A 298 0.81 -5.47 -11.44
CA GLY A 298 1.83 -6.52 -11.61
C GLY A 298 1.80 -7.14 -13.00
N SER A 299 0.61 -7.31 -13.60
CA SER A 299 0.47 -7.79 -14.99
C SER A 299 1.14 -6.85 -16.00
N ARG A 300 0.96 -5.53 -15.80
CA ARG A 300 1.56 -4.50 -16.65
C ARG A 300 3.07 -4.39 -16.48
N ILE A 301 3.58 -4.54 -15.26
CA ILE A 301 5.02 -4.59 -14.98
C ILE A 301 5.66 -5.77 -15.71
N LEU A 302 5.13 -6.99 -15.51
CA LEU A 302 5.64 -8.19 -16.19
C LEU A 302 5.57 -8.04 -17.70
N TYR A 303 4.46 -7.51 -18.24
CA TYR A 303 4.33 -7.26 -19.68
C TYR A 303 5.37 -6.23 -20.18
N GLY A 304 5.55 -5.11 -19.49
CA GLY A 304 6.57 -4.11 -19.84
C GLY A 304 7.97 -4.71 -19.92
N MET A 305 8.31 -5.58 -18.97
CA MET A 305 9.60 -6.27 -18.95
C MET A 305 9.77 -7.26 -20.12
N THR A 306 8.68 -7.88 -20.60
CA THR A 306 8.75 -8.75 -21.78
C THR A 306 9.01 -7.94 -23.06
N ARG A 307 8.41 -6.75 -23.19
CA ARG A 307 8.65 -5.83 -24.32
C ARG A 307 10.09 -5.32 -24.38
N GLU A 308 10.71 -5.09 -23.22
CA GLU A 308 12.12 -4.72 -23.11
C GLU A 308 13.07 -5.91 -23.34
N GLY A 309 12.52 -7.11 -23.63
CA GLY A 309 13.29 -8.32 -23.93
C GLY A 309 13.91 -8.99 -22.70
N TRP A 310 13.45 -8.64 -21.49
CA TRP A 310 14.03 -9.15 -20.24
C TRP A 310 13.40 -10.46 -19.75
N LEU A 311 12.20 -10.77 -20.24
CA LEU A 311 11.47 -11.99 -19.93
C LEU A 311 11.18 -12.80 -21.22
N PRO A 312 10.91 -14.11 -21.12
CA PRO A 312 10.63 -14.94 -22.28
C PRO A 312 9.49 -14.39 -23.16
N ARG A 313 9.66 -14.48 -24.48
CA ARG A 313 8.73 -13.96 -25.51
C ARG A 313 7.35 -14.65 -25.56
N GLY A 314 7.03 -15.57 -24.64
CA GLY A 314 5.70 -16.17 -24.53
C GLY A 314 4.72 -15.35 -23.67
N LEU A 315 5.22 -14.31 -23.01
CA LEU A 315 4.49 -13.49 -22.04
C LEU A 315 4.00 -12.15 -22.62
N ASP A 316 4.25 -11.89 -23.90
CA ASP A 316 3.95 -10.63 -24.60
C ASP A 316 2.58 -10.59 -25.28
N TYR A 317 1.78 -11.67 -25.19
CA TYR A 317 0.48 -11.75 -25.82
C TYR A 317 -0.51 -10.74 -25.20
N VAL A 318 -1.05 -9.87 -26.05
CA VAL A 318 -2.08 -8.89 -25.71
C VAL A 318 -3.36 -9.23 -26.46
N HIS A 319 -4.48 -9.29 -25.76
CA HIS A 319 -5.76 -9.60 -26.38
C HIS A 319 -6.25 -8.46 -27.29
N PRO A 320 -6.63 -8.74 -28.56
CA PRO A 320 -6.92 -7.69 -29.55
C PRO A 320 -8.08 -6.76 -29.20
N ARG A 321 -9.10 -7.23 -28.47
CA ARG A 321 -10.30 -6.43 -28.15
C ARG A 321 -10.20 -5.65 -26.85
N THR A 322 -9.55 -6.23 -25.84
CA THR A 322 -9.45 -5.66 -24.48
C THR A 322 -8.12 -4.96 -24.24
N GLN A 323 -7.15 -5.14 -25.14
CA GLN A 323 -5.80 -4.59 -25.03
C GLN A 323 -5.08 -4.95 -23.72
N THR A 324 -5.42 -6.11 -23.14
CA THR A 324 -4.87 -6.62 -21.88
C THR A 324 -3.82 -7.72 -22.12
N PRO A 325 -2.72 -7.74 -21.32
CA PRO A 325 -1.71 -8.79 -21.40
C PRO A 325 -2.19 -10.06 -20.68
N LEU A 326 -2.97 -10.90 -21.36
CA LEU A 326 -3.67 -12.03 -20.74
C LEU A 326 -2.74 -13.05 -20.07
N THR A 327 -1.56 -13.32 -20.65
CA THR A 327 -0.63 -14.29 -20.09
C THR A 327 -0.08 -13.83 -18.74
N THR A 328 0.32 -12.56 -18.62
CA THR A 328 0.82 -12.03 -17.36
C THR A 328 -0.29 -11.85 -16.33
N THR A 329 -1.51 -11.50 -16.75
CA THR A 329 -2.69 -11.51 -15.87
C THR A 329 -2.98 -12.90 -15.31
N LEU A 330 -2.93 -13.95 -16.14
CA LEU A 330 -3.10 -15.31 -15.69
C LEU A 330 -2.03 -15.70 -14.65
N ILE A 331 -0.76 -15.36 -14.92
CA ILE A 331 0.35 -15.64 -13.98
C ILE A 331 0.13 -14.93 -12.65
N MET A 332 -0.23 -13.65 -12.68
CA MET A 332 -0.55 -12.88 -11.47
C MET A 332 -1.71 -13.55 -10.71
N THR A 333 -2.85 -13.80 -11.36
CA THR A 333 -4.03 -14.40 -10.72
C THR A 333 -3.74 -15.78 -10.13
N LEU A 334 -3.01 -16.66 -10.84
CA LEU A 334 -2.64 -17.97 -10.33
C LEU A 334 -1.68 -17.86 -9.13
N GLY A 335 -0.73 -16.92 -9.18
CA GLY A 335 0.13 -16.62 -8.05
C GLY A 335 -0.66 -16.15 -6.82
N VAL A 336 -1.61 -15.23 -7.04
CA VAL A 336 -2.48 -14.72 -5.96
C VAL A 336 -3.28 -15.86 -5.36
N LEU A 337 -3.90 -16.69 -6.19
CA LEU A 337 -4.72 -17.82 -5.76
C LEU A 337 -3.90 -18.82 -4.93
N LEU A 338 -2.72 -19.19 -5.42
CA LEU A 338 -1.82 -20.11 -4.73
C LEU A 338 -1.43 -19.56 -3.36
N LEU A 339 -0.93 -18.33 -3.30
CA LEU A 339 -0.47 -17.73 -2.05
C LEU A 339 -1.61 -17.46 -1.07
N ALA A 340 -2.77 -17.01 -1.55
CA ALA A 340 -3.92 -16.71 -0.71
C ALA A 340 -4.51 -17.96 -0.03
N LEU A 341 -4.46 -19.10 -0.71
CA LEU A 341 -4.93 -20.39 -0.18
C LEU A 341 -3.93 -21.02 0.81
N TRP A 342 -2.63 -20.83 0.61
CA TRP A 342 -1.60 -21.56 1.35
C TRP A 342 -0.97 -20.77 2.49
N LEU A 343 -0.95 -19.44 2.43
CA LEU A 343 -0.26 -18.60 3.40
C LEU A 343 -1.24 -17.81 4.28
N PRO A 344 -0.93 -17.64 5.58
CA PRO A 344 -1.76 -16.83 6.46
C PRO A 344 -1.55 -15.35 6.17
N LEU A 345 -2.60 -14.57 6.48
CA LEU A 345 -2.68 -13.14 6.19
C LEU A 345 -1.47 -12.35 6.71
N VAL A 346 -1.06 -12.60 7.96
CA VAL A 346 0.06 -11.88 8.59
C VAL A 346 1.37 -12.20 7.88
N THR A 347 1.60 -13.43 7.42
CA THR A 347 2.79 -13.79 6.67
C THR A 347 2.83 -13.11 5.32
N LEU A 348 1.68 -13.04 4.62
CA LEU A 348 1.58 -12.32 3.35
C LEU A 348 1.85 -10.82 3.54
N ALA A 349 1.22 -10.17 4.53
CA ALA A 349 1.46 -8.76 4.83
C ALA A 349 2.93 -8.49 5.17
N LYS A 350 3.56 -9.33 6.00
CA LYS A 350 4.98 -9.24 6.32
C LYS A 350 5.87 -9.40 5.09
N ALA A 351 5.56 -10.34 4.20
CA ALA A 351 6.31 -10.56 2.98
C ALA A 351 6.20 -9.36 2.02
N THR A 352 5.00 -8.78 1.84
CA THR A 352 4.85 -7.56 1.05
C THR A 352 5.65 -6.39 1.65
N SER A 353 5.53 -6.15 2.96
CA SER A 353 6.33 -5.12 3.66
C SER A 353 7.83 -5.35 3.46
N PHE A 354 8.29 -6.59 3.56
CA PHE A 354 9.70 -6.92 3.38
C PHE A 354 10.20 -6.57 1.97
N ILE A 355 9.47 -7.03 0.95
CA ILE A 355 9.85 -6.81 -0.45
C ILE A 355 9.87 -5.30 -0.75
N LEU A 356 8.83 -4.56 -0.37
CA LEU A 356 8.76 -3.14 -0.68
C LEU A 356 9.70 -2.29 0.15
N LEU A 357 9.95 -2.61 1.43
CA LEU A 357 10.99 -1.94 2.19
C LEU A 357 12.36 -2.15 1.54
N ALA A 358 12.66 -3.35 1.02
CA ALA A 358 13.93 -3.60 0.33
C ALA A 358 14.05 -2.77 -0.97
N VAL A 359 12.97 -2.68 -1.75
CA VAL A 359 12.89 -1.80 -2.92
C VAL A 359 13.07 -0.33 -2.51
N PHE A 360 12.39 0.13 -1.46
CA PHE A 360 12.46 1.50 -0.98
C PHE A 360 13.84 1.85 -0.41
N THR A 361 14.53 0.92 0.24
CA THR A 361 15.94 1.10 0.60
C THR A 361 16.80 1.37 -0.64
N LEU A 362 16.60 0.63 -1.73
CA LEU A 362 17.31 0.88 -2.99
C LEU A 362 16.94 2.24 -3.60
N VAL A 363 15.65 2.62 -3.60
CA VAL A 363 15.15 3.89 -4.14
C VAL A 363 15.67 5.09 -3.34
N ASN A 364 15.64 5.02 -2.01
CA ASN A 364 16.16 6.08 -1.13
C ASN A 364 17.67 6.29 -1.38
N PHE A 365 18.43 5.21 -1.54
CA PHE A 365 19.85 5.30 -1.90
C PHE A 365 20.06 5.77 -3.35
N ALA A 366 19.17 5.42 -4.29
CA ALA A 366 19.21 5.92 -5.66
C ALA A 366 19.13 7.45 -5.67
N LEU A 367 18.21 8.05 -4.89
CA LEU A 367 18.11 9.51 -4.79
C LEU A 367 19.39 10.13 -4.22
N LEU A 368 20.01 9.53 -3.19
CA LEU A 368 21.31 9.99 -2.67
C LEU A 368 22.39 10.04 -3.76
N ARG A 369 22.46 9.00 -4.60
CA ARG A 369 23.41 8.95 -5.73
C ARG A 369 23.09 9.99 -6.79
N ILE A 370 21.82 10.17 -7.14
CA ILE A 370 21.37 11.15 -8.14
C ILE A 370 21.73 12.56 -7.67
N LYS A 371 21.40 12.92 -6.42
CA LYS A 371 21.69 14.27 -5.86
C LYS A 371 23.18 14.60 -5.83
N ARG A 372 24.05 13.60 -5.63
CA ARG A 372 25.51 13.77 -5.66
C ARG A 372 26.08 13.95 -7.06
N ARG A 373 25.40 13.46 -8.09
CA ARG A 373 25.86 13.49 -9.49
C ARG A 373 25.26 14.66 -10.27
N THR A 374 24.01 15.01 -9.98
CA THR A 374 23.23 15.90 -10.82
C THR A 374 22.43 16.86 -9.96
N PRO A 375 22.62 18.20 -10.13
CA PRO A 375 21.82 19.18 -9.42
C PRO A 375 20.34 19.02 -9.77
N ALA A 376 19.45 19.46 -8.87
CA ALA A 376 18.02 19.44 -9.14
C ALA A 376 17.70 20.37 -10.33
N PRO A 377 16.89 19.94 -11.32
CA PRO A 377 16.41 20.83 -12.37
C PRO A 377 15.63 22.01 -11.78
N ALA A 378 15.60 23.15 -12.49
CA ALA A 378 14.81 24.30 -12.06
C ALA A 378 13.31 23.95 -11.93
N GLY A 379 12.69 24.39 -10.84
CA GLY A 379 11.25 24.18 -10.55
C GLY A 379 10.88 22.78 -10.03
N VAL A 380 11.86 21.96 -9.64
CA VAL A 380 11.66 20.64 -9.04
C VAL A 380 11.80 20.72 -7.52
N LEU A 381 10.94 19.99 -6.79
CA LEU A 381 11.09 19.82 -5.34
C LEU A 381 12.43 19.13 -5.07
N SER A 382 13.29 19.75 -4.25
CA SER A 382 14.57 19.19 -3.85
C SER A 382 14.66 19.17 -2.32
N VAL A 383 14.57 17.98 -1.74
CA VAL A 383 14.71 17.82 -0.28
C VAL A 383 16.19 17.85 0.12
N PRO A 384 16.54 18.28 1.34
CA PRO A 384 17.92 18.23 1.81
C PRO A 384 18.49 16.80 1.76
N LEU A 385 19.82 16.65 1.56
CA LEU A 385 20.47 15.33 1.42
C LEU A 385 20.28 14.41 2.64
N TRP A 386 20.11 14.98 3.83
CA TRP A 386 19.86 14.20 5.05
C TRP A 386 18.51 13.47 5.02
N VAL A 387 17.52 13.96 4.26
CA VAL A 387 16.19 13.33 4.16
C VAL A 387 16.25 11.94 3.53
N PRO A 388 16.77 11.74 2.30
CA PRO A 388 16.92 10.40 1.72
C PRO A 388 17.97 9.55 2.46
N ALA A 389 18.94 10.15 3.16
CA ALA A 389 19.87 9.40 4.01
C ALA A 389 19.16 8.80 5.23
N THR A 390 18.30 9.58 5.89
CA THR A 390 17.46 9.09 6.99
C THR A 390 16.45 8.06 6.49
N ALA A 391 15.81 8.29 5.34
CA ALA A 391 14.89 7.32 4.73
C ALA A 391 15.58 5.98 4.45
N PHE A 392 16.79 6.02 3.86
CA PHE A 392 17.63 4.84 3.65
C PHE A 392 17.96 4.13 4.98
N ALA A 393 18.42 4.87 5.99
CA ALA A 393 18.78 4.30 7.28
C ALA A 393 17.58 3.67 8.00
N LEU A 394 16.42 4.33 8.00
CA LEU A 394 15.20 3.82 8.64
C LEU A 394 14.67 2.56 7.96
N THR A 395 14.57 2.56 6.62
CA THR A 395 14.11 1.38 5.86
C THR A 395 15.05 0.20 6.05
N LEU A 396 16.37 0.44 6.00
CA LEU A 396 17.38 -0.60 6.23
C LEU A 396 17.36 -1.12 7.66
N ALA A 397 17.21 -0.25 8.66
CA ALA A 397 17.16 -0.63 10.07
C ALA A 397 15.95 -1.52 10.38
N ILE A 398 14.78 -1.18 9.85
CA ILE A 398 13.56 -1.98 10.03
C ILE A 398 13.69 -3.34 9.35
N LEU A 399 14.25 -3.40 8.14
CA LEU A 399 14.53 -4.67 7.46
C LEU A 399 15.51 -5.54 8.25
N ALA A 400 16.63 -4.95 8.68
CA ALA A 400 17.64 -5.66 9.46
C ALA A 400 17.06 -6.20 10.77
N PHE A 401 16.26 -5.39 11.48
CA PHE A 401 15.55 -5.83 12.67
C PHE A 401 14.61 -7.01 12.36
N GLN A 402 13.83 -6.93 11.28
CA GLN A 402 12.91 -8.01 10.91
C GLN A 402 13.65 -9.32 10.58
N VAL A 403 14.83 -9.26 9.97
CA VAL A 403 15.66 -10.45 9.70
C VAL A 403 16.25 -11.04 10.97
N LEU A 404 16.67 -10.18 11.91
CA LEU A 404 17.27 -10.61 13.19
C LEU A 404 16.24 -11.12 14.19
N ALA A 405 14.99 -10.66 14.09
CA ALA A 405 13.88 -11.03 14.97
C ALA A 405 13.04 -12.20 14.44
N ALA A 406 13.24 -12.60 13.18
CA ALA A 406 12.64 -13.79 12.56
C ALA A 406 13.48 -15.04 12.84
#